data_AF-A0A443SSW6-F1
#
_entry.id   AF-A0A443SSW6-F1
#
_cell.length_a   1.000
_cell.length_b   1.000
_cell.length_c   1.000
_cell.angle_alpha   90.00
_cell.angle_beta   90.00
_cell.angle_gamma   90.00
#
_symmetry.space_group_name_H-M   'P 1'
#
loop_
_entity.id
_entity.type
_entity.pdbx_description
1 polymer ?
#
loop_
_entity_poly.entity_id
_entity_poly.type
_entity_poly.pdbx_seq_one_letter_code
_entity_poly.pdbx_strand_id
1 'polypeptide(L)'
;MPLTELISSLGNNPYFGAGFGLAGLGLGLASLRSLAGVATIVFRRQCMITLEVTCRDKSYFWLLQYLTRNARNTQHLSVETQFNQLESGKIETRFNFVPAVGTHLVKFRNYWIKVERNREQSMIDLSTGMPYETVTLTTLGRNRKLFFDLLDEEKVRLSNKPVSMAMVQGLFLRFKYEPSELLKNIELLWRH
;
A
#
# COMPACT_ATOMS: atom_id res chain seq x y z
N MET A 1 0.79 37.61 49.96
CA MET A 1 0.75 36.26 49.36
C MET A 1 -0.53 35.59 49.84
N PRO A 2 -1.55 35.40 48.99
CA PRO A 2 -2.78 34.72 49.40
C PRO A 2 -3.01 33.35 48.73
N LEU A 3 -2.30 33.03 47.65
CA LEU A 3 -2.60 31.82 46.85
C LEU A 3 -2.23 30.52 47.59
N THR A 4 -1.10 30.53 48.30
CA THR A 4 -0.63 29.38 49.10
C THR A 4 -1.53 29.13 50.31
N GLU A 5 -1.99 30.19 50.97
CA GLU A 5 -2.92 30.08 52.11
C GLU A 5 -4.31 29.61 51.69
N LEU A 6 -4.79 30.05 50.51
CA LEU A 6 -6.04 29.57 49.94
C LEU A 6 -5.96 28.07 49.62
N ILE A 7 -4.86 27.62 49.00
CA ILE A 7 -4.63 26.20 48.67
C ILE A 7 -4.54 25.35 49.96
N SER A 8 -3.86 25.84 51.00
CA SER A 8 -3.80 25.13 52.28
C SER A 8 -5.14 25.11 53.03
N SER A 9 -5.94 26.18 52.93
CA SER A 9 -7.28 26.25 53.54
C SER A 9 -8.31 25.40 52.80
N LEU A 10 -8.19 25.24 51.48
CA LEU A 10 -9.04 24.34 50.67
C LEU A 10 -8.65 22.86 50.87
N GLY A 11 -7.37 22.56 51.12
CA GLY A 11 -6.87 21.20 51.41
C GLY A 11 -7.38 20.58 52.71
N ASN A 12 -7.82 21.42 53.66
CA ASN A 12 -8.40 20.96 54.93
C ASN A 12 -9.88 20.49 54.82
N ASN A 13 -10.50 20.58 53.63
CA ASN A 13 -11.89 20.17 53.42
C ASN A 13 -11.98 18.87 52.60
N PRO A 14 -12.51 17.78 53.18
CA PRO A 14 -12.57 16.46 52.52
C PRO A 14 -13.41 16.45 51.23
N TYR A 15 -14.39 17.36 51.08
CA TYR A 15 -15.19 17.48 49.86
C TYR A 15 -14.42 18.12 48.70
N PHE A 16 -13.44 18.97 48.98
CA PHE A 16 -12.58 19.59 47.95
C PHE A 16 -11.54 18.60 47.40
N GLY A 17 -11.07 17.66 48.22
CA GLY A 17 -10.16 16.59 47.76
C GLY A 17 -10.79 15.69 46.68
N ALA A 18 -12.08 15.36 46.81
CA ALA A 18 -12.81 14.56 45.84
C ALA A 18 -13.07 15.32 44.51
N GLY A 19 -13.44 16.60 44.59
CA GLY A 19 -13.65 17.45 43.40
C GLY A 19 -12.36 17.77 42.64
N PHE A 20 -11.26 18.01 43.36
CA PHE A 20 -9.94 18.24 42.77
C PHE A 20 -9.37 16.98 42.11
N GLY A 21 -9.58 15.81 42.72
CA GLY A 21 -9.21 14.52 42.13
C GLY A 21 -9.93 14.27 40.80
N LEU A 22 -11.24 14.54 40.75
CA LEU A 22 -12.03 14.36 39.53
C LEU A 22 -11.67 15.39 38.45
N ALA A 23 -11.44 16.66 38.83
CA ALA A 23 -10.96 17.70 37.91
C ALA A 23 -9.57 17.38 37.36
N GLY A 24 -8.64 16.89 38.20
CA GLY A 24 -7.30 16.47 37.81
C GLY A 24 -7.32 15.27 36.86
N LEU A 25 -8.15 14.26 37.14
CA LEU A 25 -8.37 13.13 36.24
C LEU A 25 -8.99 13.58 34.90
N GLY A 26 -9.95 14.51 34.94
CA GLY A 26 -10.57 15.10 33.75
C GLY A 26 -9.55 15.81 32.87
N LEU A 27 -8.71 16.67 33.46
CA LEU A 27 -7.62 17.34 32.76
C LEU A 27 -6.59 16.34 32.21
N GLY A 28 -6.19 15.34 33.00
CA GLY A 28 -5.24 14.32 32.58
C GLY A 28 -5.75 13.50 31.38
N LEU A 29 -7.00 13.04 31.42
CA LEU A 29 -7.62 12.32 30.31
C LEU A 29 -7.78 13.20 29.07
N ALA A 30 -8.16 14.47 29.24
CA ALA A 30 -8.28 15.42 28.15
C ALA A 30 -6.93 15.67 27.47
N SER A 31 -5.86 15.90 28.25
CA SER A 31 -4.50 16.05 27.74
C SER A 31 -4.03 14.79 27.01
N LEU A 32 -4.25 13.59 27.58
CA LEU A 32 -3.85 12.33 26.96
C LEU A 32 -4.56 12.12 25.62
N ARG A 33 -5.87 12.41 25.52
CA ARG A 33 -6.62 12.33 24.26
C ARG A 33 -6.05 13.29 23.22
N SER A 34 -5.73 14.53 23.60
CA SER A 34 -5.16 15.52 22.68
C SER A 34 -3.78 15.08 22.16
N LEU A 35 -2.91 14.58 23.04
CA LEU A 35 -1.58 14.08 22.70
C LEU A 35 -1.65 12.84 21.82
N ALA A 36 -2.57 11.91 22.08
CA ALA A 36 -2.78 10.74 21.25
C ALA A 36 -3.20 11.11 19.81
N GLY A 37 -4.05 12.13 19.66
CA GLY A 37 -4.41 12.67 18.34
C GLY A 37 -3.21 13.22 17.58
N VAL A 38 -2.42 14.08 18.23
CA VAL A 38 -1.19 14.66 17.64
C VAL A 38 -0.17 13.57 17.33
N ALA A 39 0.05 12.62 18.24
CA ALA A 39 0.96 11.50 18.05
C ALA A 39 0.57 10.66 16.83
N THR A 40 -0.73 10.41 16.63
CA THR A 40 -1.22 9.68 15.46
C THR A 40 -0.94 10.41 14.15
N ILE A 41 -1.07 11.75 14.13
CA ILE A 41 -0.75 12.57 12.96
C ILE A 41 0.75 12.54 12.67
N VAL A 42 1.59 12.73 13.67
CA VAL A 42 3.06 12.69 13.53
C VAL A 42 3.50 11.31 13.06
N PHE A 43 2.93 10.25 13.64
CA PHE A 43 3.19 8.87 13.23
C PHE A 43 2.84 8.65 11.76
N ARG A 44 1.66 9.12 11.32
CA ARG A 44 1.25 9.04 9.90
C ARG A 44 2.21 9.77 8.95
N ARG A 45 2.79 10.89 9.38
CA ARG A 45 3.69 11.69 8.56
C ARG A 45 5.13 11.19 8.53
N GLN A 46 5.63 10.63 9.64
CA GLN A 46 7.06 10.34 9.80
C GLN A 46 7.41 8.86 9.78
N CYS A 47 6.45 7.97 10.05
CA CYS A 47 6.66 6.54 10.17
C CYS A 47 6.00 5.72 9.06
N MET A 48 5.27 6.37 8.14
CA MET A 48 4.63 5.72 7.01
C MET A 48 5.02 6.37 5.70
N ILE A 49 5.07 5.57 4.65
CA ILE A 49 5.14 6.06 3.26
C ILE A 49 3.90 5.61 2.52
N THR A 50 3.37 6.53 1.74
CA THR A 50 2.27 6.32 0.81
C THR A 50 2.76 6.44 -0.63
N LEU A 51 2.37 5.50 -1.49
CA LEU A 51 2.51 5.59 -2.94
C LEU A 51 1.12 5.58 -3.57
N GLU A 52 0.83 6.59 -4.38
CA GLU A 52 -0.41 6.69 -5.15
C GLU A 52 -0.13 6.31 -6.60
N VAL A 53 -0.95 5.42 -7.16
CA VAL A 53 -0.90 5.03 -8.58
C VAL A 53 -2.27 5.24 -9.20
N THR A 54 -2.31 6.03 -10.27
CA THR A 54 -3.55 6.40 -10.97
C THR A 54 -3.87 5.41 -12.09
N CYS A 55 -5.14 5.29 -12.49
CA CYS A 55 -5.55 4.43 -13.60
C CYS A 55 -4.97 4.83 -14.96
N ARG A 56 -4.41 6.05 -15.09
CA ARG A 56 -3.72 6.53 -16.30
C ARG A 56 -2.31 5.96 -16.45
N ASP A 57 -1.71 5.53 -15.35
CA ASP A 57 -0.36 4.98 -15.35
C ASP A 57 -0.35 3.50 -15.74
N LYS A 58 0.63 3.10 -16.56
CA LYS A 58 0.81 1.68 -16.96
C LYS A 58 1.05 0.76 -15.76
N SER A 59 1.68 1.26 -14.71
CA SER A 59 1.95 0.52 -13.47
C SER A 59 0.67 0.14 -12.71
N TYR A 60 -0.46 0.79 -12.98
CA TYR A 60 -1.75 0.43 -12.37
C TYR A 60 -2.11 -1.03 -12.66
N PHE A 61 -1.98 -1.45 -13.92
CA PHE A 61 -2.31 -2.82 -14.32
C PHE A 61 -1.39 -3.85 -13.63
N TRP A 62 -0.10 -3.55 -13.52
CA TRP A 62 0.86 -4.42 -12.83
C TRP A 62 0.53 -4.58 -11.35
N LEU A 63 0.16 -3.48 -10.71
CA LEU A 63 -0.25 -3.46 -9.32
C LEU A 63 -1.56 -4.24 -9.11
N LEU A 64 -2.55 -4.09 -9.99
CA LEU A 64 -3.81 -4.82 -9.87
C LEU A 64 -3.60 -6.33 -9.98
N GLN A 65 -2.75 -6.79 -10.91
CA GLN A 65 -2.41 -8.21 -11.03
C GLN A 65 -1.72 -8.74 -9.77
N TYR A 66 -0.78 -7.97 -9.21
CA TYR A 66 -0.14 -8.32 -7.95
C TYR A 66 -1.16 -8.49 -6.83
N LEU A 67 -2.08 -7.54 -6.71
CA LEU A 67 -3.13 -7.59 -5.73
C LEU A 67 -4.00 -8.83 -5.94
N THR A 68 -4.51 -9.09 -7.13
CA THR A 68 -5.29 -10.30 -7.45
C THR A 68 -4.58 -11.60 -7.04
N ARG A 69 -3.26 -11.68 -7.26
CA ARG A 69 -2.47 -12.86 -6.89
C ARG A 69 -2.27 -12.98 -5.38
N ASN A 70 -2.02 -11.87 -4.70
CA ASN A 70 -1.66 -11.84 -3.27
C ASN A 70 -2.87 -11.73 -2.34
N ALA A 71 -3.99 -11.22 -2.85
CA ALA A 71 -5.25 -10.99 -2.16
C ALA A 71 -6.10 -12.27 -2.03
N ARG A 72 -5.47 -13.44 -1.91
CA ARG A 72 -6.19 -14.72 -1.73
C ARG A 72 -7.09 -14.74 -0.49
N ASN A 73 -6.80 -13.89 0.49
CA ASN A 73 -7.57 -13.76 1.73
C ASN A 73 -8.33 -12.42 1.84
N THR A 74 -8.53 -11.66 0.76
CA THR A 74 -9.36 -10.45 0.86
C THR A 74 -10.84 -10.79 0.84
N GLN A 75 -11.61 -10.14 1.71
CA GLN A 75 -13.04 -10.40 1.88
C GLN A 75 -13.91 -9.71 0.81
N HIS A 76 -13.42 -8.62 0.20
CA HIS A 76 -14.16 -7.86 -0.81
C HIS A 76 -13.54 -8.06 -2.19
N LEU A 77 -14.26 -8.79 -3.06
CA LEU A 77 -13.83 -9.15 -4.40
C LEU A 77 -14.79 -8.56 -5.44
N SER A 78 -14.23 -8.20 -6.59
CA SER A 78 -14.92 -7.83 -7.81
C SER A 78 -14.55 -8.84 -8.89
N VAL A 79 -15.44 -9.04 -9.87
CA VAL A 79 -15.25 -10.04 -10.92
C VAL A 79 -14.86 -9.34 -12.21
N GLU A 80 -13.76 -9.80 -12.81
CA GLU A 80 -13.37 -9.47 -14.16
C GLU A 80 -13.63 -10.70 -15.05
N THR A 81 -14.53 -10.56 -16.01
CA THR A 81 -14.88 -11.64 -16.95
C THR A 81 -14.07 -11.47 -18.22
N GLN A 82 -13.20 -12.44 -18.52
CA GLN A 82 -12.53 -12.55 -19.81
C GLN A 82 -13.40 -13.38 -20.74
N PHE A 83 -13.89 -12.74 -21.80
CA PHE A 83 -14.73 -13.37 -22.82
C PHE A 83 -13.91 -13.51 -24.10
N ASN A 84 -13.44 -14.72 -24.39
CA ASN A 84 -12.73 -15.04 -25.63
C ASN A 84 -13.65 -15.85 -26.54
N GLN A 85 -14.12 -15.22 -27.61
CA GLN A 85 -14.84 -15.90 -28.67
C GLN A 85 -13.85 -16.27 -29.79
N LEU A 86 -13.63 -17.57 -29.97
CA LEU A 86 -12.82 -18.08 -31.07
C LEU A 86 -13.61 -17.99 -32.38
N GLU A 87 -12.90 -17.88 -33.51
CA GLU A 87 -13.50 -17.84 -34.85
C GLU A 87 -14.36 -19.09 -35.16
N SER A 88 -14.09 -20.21 -34.49
CA SER A 88 -14.87 -21.45 -34.59
C SER A 88 -16.23 -21.39 -33.86
N GLY A 89 -16.60 -20.26 -33.25
CA GLY A 89 -17.79 -20.09 -32.43
C GLY A 89 -17.67 -20.64 -31.00
N LYS A 90 -16.51 -21.21 -30.63
CA LYS A 90 -16.26 -21.66 -29.25
C LYS A 90 -16.09 -20.45 -28.33
N ILE A 91 -16.90 -20.39 -27.29
CA ILE A 91 -16.84 -19.35 -26.26
C ILE A 91 -16.02 -19.89 -25.08
N GLU A 92 -14.90 -19.26 -24.79
CA GLU A 92 -14.12 -19.50 -23.58
C GLU A 92 -14.31 -18.32 -22.63
N THR A 93 -15.01 -18.56 -21.52
CA THR A 93 -15.17 -17.60 -20.43
C THR A 93 -14.26 -17.95 -19.27
N ARG A 94 -13.52 -16.96 -18.78
CA ARG A 94 -12.73 -17.07 -17.54
C ARG A 94 -13.13 -15.97 -16.57
N PHE A 95 -13.29 -16.32 -15.31
CA PHE A 95 -13.61 -15.39 -14.25
C PHE A 95 -12.37 -15.17 -13.40
N ASN A 96 -11.87 -13.94 -13.36
CA ASN A 96 -10.78 -13.54 -12.49
C ASN A 96 -11.35 -12.69 -11.37
N PHE A 97 -11.02 -13.05 -10.12
CA PHE A 97 -11.39 -12.25 -8.96
C PHE A 97 -10.32 -11.21 -8.71
N VAL A 98 -10.70 -9.93 -8.73
CA VAL A 98 -9.84 -8.79 -8.42
C VAL A 98 -10.31 -8.13 -7.12
N PRO A 99 -9.45 -7.52 -6.31
CA PRO A 99 -9.91 -6.85 -5.10
C PRO A 99 -10.87 -5.70 -5.41
N ALA A 100 -12.01 -5.67 -4.73
CA ALA A 100 -13.00 -4.63 -4.91
C ALA A 100 -12.48 -3.26 -4.42
N VAL A 101 -13.20 -2.18 -4.74
CA VAL A 101 -12.95 -0.86 -4.16
C VAL A 101 -13.05 -0.92 -2.63
N GLY A 102 -12.14 -0.22 -1.94
CA GLY A 102 -12.03 -0.25 -0.48
C GLY A 102 -10.61 -0.50 0.00
N THR A 103 -10.48 -0.84 1.30
CA THR A 103 -9.20 -1.04 1.97
C THR A 103 -8.89 -2.52 2.17
N HIS A 104 -7.68 -2.92 1.78
CA HIS A 104 -7.17 -4.28 1.88
C HIS A 104 -5.80 -4.27 2.58
N LEU A 105 -5.45 -5.38 3.21
CA LEU A 105 -4.11 -5.59 3.77
C LEU A 105 -3.43 -6.71 2.99
N VAL A 106 -2.25 -6.42 2.45
CA VAL A 106 -1.44 -7.38 1.71
C VAL A 106 -0.05 -7.43 2.29
N LYS A 107 0.61 -8.58 2.16
CA LYS A 107 1.99 -8.78 2.62
C LYS A 107 2.93 -8.83 1.41
N PHE A 108 3.94 -7.99 1.40
CA PHE A 108 5.03 -8.05 0.43
C PHE A 108 6.34 -8.35 1.15
N ARG A 109 6.96 -9.49 0.83
CA ARG A 109 8.14 -10.00 1.55
C ARG A 109 7.85 -10.07 3.05
N ASN A 110 8.46 -9.20 3.86
CA ASN A 110 8.24 -9.12 5.31
C ASN A 110 7.52 -7.83 5.76
N TYR A 111 6.92 -7.09 4.82
CA TYR A 111 6.24 -5.83 5.08
C TYR A 111 4.74 -5.97 4.87
N TRP A 112 3.97 -5.38 5.79
CA TRP A 112 2.54 -5.19 5.63
C TRP A 112 2.28 -3.90 4.86
N ILE A 113 1.44 -4.00 3.83
CA ILE A 113 1.03 -2.88 2.99
C ILE A 113 -0.49 -2.78 3.08
N LYS A 114 -0.97 -1.64 3.55
CA LYS A 114 -2.38 -1.26 3.39
C LYS A 114 -2.57 -0.76 1.97
N VAL A 115 -3.49 -1.37 1.26
CA VAL A 115 -3.87 -1.03 -0.10
C VAL A 115 -5.26 -0.40 -0.03
N GLU A 116 -5.44 0.76 -0.62
CA GLU A 116 -6.72 1.43 -0.68
C GLU A 116 -7.04 1.75 -2.14
N ARG A 117 -8.06 1.08 -2.69
CA ARG A 117 -8.54 1.32 -4.05
C ARG A 117 -9.77 2.22 -3.97
N ASN A 118 -9.64 3.44 -4.49
CA ASN A 118 -10.74 4.40 -4.55
C ASN A 118 -11.20 4.59 -6.00
N ARG A 119 -12.50 4.79 -6.18
CA ARG A 119 -13.13 5.06 -7.48
C ARG A 119 -13.94 6.33 -7.34
N GLU A 120 -13.55 7.35 -8.10
CA GLU A 120 -14.22 8.64 -8.07
C GLU A 120 -15.45 8.60 -8.98
N GLN A 121 -16.64 8.80 -8.41
CA GLN A 121 -17.91 8.69 -9.14
C GLN A 121 -18.20 9.91 -10.02
N SER A 122 -17.60 11.06 -9.69
CA SER A 122 -17.85 12.34 -10.37
C SER A 122 -16.97 12.57 -11.59
N MET A 123 -15.86 11.84 -11.70
CA MET A 123 -14.89 11.99 -12.79
C MET A 123 -14.89 10.74 -13.67
N ILE A 124 -15.27 10.93 -14.94
CA ILE A 124 -15.09 9.93 -16.00
C ILE A 124 -13.86 10.28 -16.82
N ASP A 125 -13.02 9.28 -17.08
CA ASP A 125 -11.88 9.47 -17.95
C ASP A 125 -12.34 9.50 -19.41
N LEU A 126 -12.15 10.65 -20.07
CA LEU A 126 -12.67 10.92 -21.42
C LEU A 126 -12.15 9.94 -22.48
N SER A 127 -10.96 9.34 -22.25
CA SER A 127 -10.34 8.40 -23.20
C SER A 127 -10.89 6.99 -23.11
N THR A 128 -11.33 6.55 -21.93
CA THR A 128 -11.71 5.15 -21.67
C THR A 128 -13.20 4.99 -21.35
N GLY A 129 -13.90 6.08 -21.03
CA GLY A 129 -15.28 6.05 -20.57
C GLY A 129 -15.45 5.38 -19.20
N MET A 130 -14.34 4.98 -18.58
CA MET A 130 -14.30 4.35 -17.26
C MET A 130 -14.16 5.44 -16.20
N PRO A 131 -14.77 5.26 -15.03
CA PRO A 131 -14.58 6.18 -13.91
C PRO A 131 -13.13 6.14 -13.43
N TYR A 132 -12.68 7.29 -12.95
CA TYR A 132 -11.31 7.45 -12.50
C TYR A 132 -11.06 6.60 -11.25
N GLU A 133 -9.98 5.82 -11.28
CA GLU A 133 -9.59 4.94 -10.17
C GLU A 133 -8.16 5.22 -9.73
N THR A 134 -7.95 5.13 -8.42
CA THR A 134 -6.66 5.33 -7.78
C THR A 134 -6.40 4.21 -6.78
N VAL A 135 -5.16 3.71 -6.75
CA VAL A 135 -4.70 2.76 -5.73
C VAL A 135 -3.60 3.39 -4.89
N THR A 136 -3.84 3.46 -3.59
CA THR A 136 -2.91 4.00 -2.60
C THR A 136 -2.32 2.87 -1.77
N LEU A 137 -1.00 2.69 -1.85
CA LEU A 137 -0.23 1.75 -1.04
C LEU A 137 0.38 2.48 0.14
N THR A 138 0.11 2.02 1.36
CA THR A 138 0.67 2.58 2.60
C THR A 138 1.44 1.49 3.34
N THR A 139 2.70 1.74 3.66
CA THR A 139 3.50 0.81 4.47
C THR A 139 4.19 1.53 5.62
N LEU A 140 4.55 0.75 6.65
CA LEU A 140 5.35 1.23 7.78
C LEU A 140 6.83 1.30 7.37
N GLY A 141 7.50 2.37 7.79
CA GLY A 141 8.91 2.62 7.55
C GLY A 141 9.18 3.72 6.51
N ARG A 142 10.46 3.90 6.19
CA ARG A 142 10.96 4.96 5.29
C ARG A 142 11.57 4.44 3.98
N ASN A 143 11.44 3.14 3.72
CA ASN A 143 12.06 2.52 2.56
C ASN A 143 11.17 2.63 1.30
N ARG A 144 11.41 3.66 0.48
CA ARG A 144 10.73 3.83 -0.81
C ARG A 144 11.09 2.76 -1.85
N LYS A 145 12.29 2.14 -1.74
CA LYS A 145 12.75 1.11 -2.68
C LYS A 145 11.82 -0.09 -2.72
N LEU A 146 11.12 -0.35 -1.61
CA LEU A 146 10.13 -1.42 -1.50
C LEU A 146 9.05 -1.33 -2.59
N PHE A 147 8.55 -0.13 -2.90
CA PHE A 147 7.52 0.02 -3.92
C PHE A 147 8.09 -0.14 -5.33
N PHE A 148 9.32 0.34 -5.57
CA PHE A 148 10.01 0.13 -6.84
C PHE A 148 10.25 -1.35 -7.09
N ASP A 149 10.76 -2.08 -6.09
CA ASP A 149 10.97 -3.53 -6.16
C ASP A 149 9.65 -4.28 -6.45
N LEU A 150 8.55 -3.88 -5.81
CA LEU A 150 7.23 -4.46 -6.04
C LEU A 150 6.78 -4.25 -7.48
N LEU A 151 6.88 -3.02 -8.01
CA LEU A 151 6.46 -2.71 -9.37
C LEU A 151 7.38 -3.35 -10.42
N ASP A 152 8.69 -3.41 -10.19
CA ASP A 152 9.66 -4.02 -11.10
C ASP A 152 9.47 -5.54 -11.18
N GLU A 153 9.22 -6.21 -10.04
CA GLU A 153 8.91 -7.65 -10.01
C GLU A 153 7.67 -7.98 -10.83
N GLU A 154 6.63 -7.16 -10.74
CA GLU A 154 5.36 -7.40 -11.42
C GLU A 154 5.41 -7.01 -12.89
N LYS A 155 6.17 -5.97 -13.24
CA LYS A 155 6.52 -5.64 -14.63
C LYS A 155 7.22 -6.83 -15.29
N VAL A 156 8.25 -7.39 -14.66
CA VAL A 156 9.00 -8.55 -15.19
C VAL A 156 8.07 -9.75 -15.35
N ARG A 157 7.23 -10.02 -14.34
CA ARG A 157 6.28 -11.13 -14.35
C ARG A 157 5.24 -11.02 -15.46
N LEU A 158 4.62 -9.85 -15.63
CA LEU A 158 3.58 -9.62 -16.64
C LEU A 158 4.13 -9.45 -18.04
N SER A 159 5.37 -8.96 -18.18
CA SER A 159 6.00 -8.86 -19.49
C SER A 159 6.04 -10.23 -20.17
N ASN A 160 6.00 -11.34 -19.42
CA ASN A 160 5.94 -12.73 -19.93
C ASN A 160 6.87 -12.96 -21.12
N LYS A 161 7.95 -12.18 -21.22
CA LYS A 161 8.88 -12.22 -22.33
C LYS A 161 9.65 -13.51 -22.15
N PRO A 162 9.48 -14.50 -23.03
CA PRO A 162 10.33 -15.67 -22.97
C PRO A 162 11.76 -15.17 -23.14
N VAL A 163 12.65 -15.57 -22.24
CA VAL A 163 14.07 -15.31 -22.45
C VAL A 163 14.45 -16.07 -23.71
N SER A 164 14.66 -15.35 -24.80
CA SER A 164 15.02 -15.99 -26.06
C SER A 164 16.43 -16.55 -25.94
N MET A 165 16.72 -17.64 -26.65
CA MET A 165 18.06 -18.23 -26.67
C MET A 165 19.12 -17.19 -27.11
N ALA A 166 18.74 -16.24 -27.96
CA ALA A 166 19.59 -15.13 -28.38
C ALA A 166 19.95 -14.16 -27.24
N MET A 167 19.03 -13.87 -26.32
CA MET A 167 19.31 -13.02 -25.15
C MET A 167 20.27 -13.73 -24.18
N VAL A 168 20.06 -15.03 -23.96
CA VAL A 168 20.97 -15.85 -23.15
C VAL A 168 22.36 -15.86 -23.78
N GLN A 169 22.44 -16.10 -25.09
CA GLN A 169 23.70 -16.07 -25.84
C GLN A 169 24.37 -14.70 -25.78
N GLY A 170 23.62 -13.60 -25.88
CA GLY A 170 24.12 -12.24 -25.73
C GLY A 170 24.71 -11.98 -24.33
N LEU A 171 24.07 -12.50 -23.28
CA LEU A 171 24.59 -12.41 -21.91
C LEU A 171 25.91 -13.21 -21.76
N PHE A 172 25.97 -14.42 -22.30
CA PHE A 172 27.20 -15.23 -22.30
C PHE A 172 28.33 -14.58 -23.10
N LEU A 173 28.03 -13.92 -24.22
CA LEU A 173 29.01 -13.17 -24.99
C LEU A 173 29.53 -11.95 -24.22
N ARG A 174 28.64 -11.26 -23.48
CA ARG A 174 28.99 -10.09 -22.67
C ARG A 174 29.92 -10.42 -21.50
N PHE A 175 29.73 -11.58 -20.86
CA PHE A 175 30.55 -12.05 -19.74
C PHE A 175 31.47 -13.22 -20.11
N LYS A 176 31.88 -13.31 -21.39
CA LYS A 176 32.67 -14.43 -21.92
C LYS A 176 33.97 -14.69 -21.13
N TYR A 177 34.60 -13.63 -20.64
CA TYR A 177 35.87 -13.71 -19.91
C TYR A 177 35.71 -13.72 -18.38
N GLU A 178 34.49 -13.53 -17.86
CA GLU A 178 34.19 -13.39 -16.43
C GLU A 178 32.91 -14.18 -16.06
N PRO A 179 32.96 -15.52 -16.07
CA PRO A 179 31.78 -16.37 -15.83
C PRO A 179 31.20 -16.22 -14.42
N SER A 180 32.00 -15.80 -13.44
CA SER A 180 31.55 -15.55 -12.07
C SER A 180 30.68 -14.29 -11.95
N GLU A 181 30.81 -13.33 -12.85
CA GLU A 181 29.97 -12.13 -12.89
C GLU A 181 28.65 -12.35 -13.64
N LEU A 182 28.60 -13.33 -14.55
CA LEU A 182 27.40 -13.67 -15.29
C LEU A 182 26.23 -14.00 -14.35
N LEU A 183 26.47 -14.84 -13.34
CA LEU A 183 25.44 -15.24 -12.38
C LEU A 183 24.95 -14.07 -11.51
N LYS A 184 25.84 -13.12 -11.20
CA LYS A 184 25.48 -11.91 -10.43
C LYS A 184 24.62 -10.94 -11.24
N ASN A 185 24.77 -10.97 -12.56
CA ASN A 185 24.11 -10.05 -13.49
C ASN A 185 23.00 -10.73 -14.32
N ILE A 186 22.52 -11.90 -13.89
CA ILE A 186 21.42 -12.62 -14.52
C ILE A 186 20.16 -11.74 -14.66
N GLU A 187 19.96 -10.79 -13.74
CA GLU A 187 18.88 -9.79 -13.80
C GLU A 187 18.86 -8.97 -15.10
N LEU A 188 20.00 -8.82 -15.81
CA LEU A 188 20.10 -8.12 -17.10
C LEU A 188 19.28 -8.79 -18.22
N LEU A 189 18.90 -10.07 -18.07
CA LEU A 189 18.02 -10.73 -19.03
C LEU A 189 16.59 -10.17 -19.01
N TRP A 190 16.20 -9.55 -17.89
CA TRP A 190 14.85 -9.03 -17.68
C TRP A 190 14.81 -7.51 -17.47
N ARG A 191 15.93 -6.90 -17.10
CA ARG A 191 16.10 -5.44 -17.00
C ARG A 191 16.52 -4.84 -18.34
N HIS A 192 15.58 -4.14 -18.98
CA HIS A 192 15.82 -3.20 -20.07
C HIS A 192 15.52 -1.77 -19.61
#